data_AF-A0A7Y3LC19-F1
#
_entry.id   AF-A0A7Y3LC19-F1
#
_cell.length_a   1.000
_cell.length_b   1.000
_cell.length_c   1.000
_cell.angle_alpha   90.00
_cell.angle_beta   90.00
_cell.angle_gamma   90.00
#
_symmetry.space_group_name_H-M   'P 1'
#
loop_
_entity.id
_entity.type
_entity.pdbx_description
1 polymer ?
#
loop_
_entity_poly.entity_id
_entity_poly.type
_entity_poly.pdbx_seq_one_letter_code
_entity_poly.pdbx_strand_id
1 'polypeptide(L)'
;MNSLKNSALELLAKAGTLLLLGSSAAAIVKLAKRYQRFEVVGDSMEPTLSAGDRLLIRRGAVPAEGSLIVFPDPRDQDHLLIKRAQRVSAGEVVAVGDNPIASTDSRHFGLVAVSDLIGVALLKYSPSASVRRL
;
A
#
# COMPACT_ATOMS: atom_id res chain seq x y z
N MET A 1 26.05 51.63 -7.88
CA MET A 1 26.34 50.46 -7.03
C MET A 1 25.10 49.74 -6.48
N ASN A 2 23.88 50.32 -6.52
CA ASN A 2 22.65 49.70 -6.01
C ASN A 2 21.95 48.72 -6.98
N SER A 3 22.06 48.92 -8.29
CA SER A 3 21.34 48.12 -9.31
C SER A 3 21.79 46.65 -9.39
N LEU A 4 23.10 46.37 -9.22
CA LEU A 4 23.65 45.01 -9.23
C LEU A 4 23.26 44.21 -7.97
N LYS A 5 23.18 44.88 -6.81
CA LYS A 5 22.79 44.24 -5.54
C LYS A 5 21.32 43.78 -5.56
N ASN A 6 20.42 44.59 -6.14
CA ASN A 6 19.00 44.26 -6.22
C ASN A 6 18.71 43.13 -7.21
N SER A 7 19.44 43.06 -8.33
CA SER A 7 19.28 41.97 -9.32
C SER A 7 19.72 40.61 -8.77
N ALA A 8 20.78 40.57 -7.97
CA ALA A 8 21.26 39.35 -7.32
C ALA A 8 20.28 38.85 -6.24
N LEU A 9 19.67 39.76 -5.46
CA LEU A 9 18.65 39.43 -4.46
C LEU A 9 17.37 38.85 -5.10
N GLU A 10 16.93 39.39 -6.25
CA GLU A 10 15.81 38.82 -7.00
C GLU A 10 16.10 37.41 -7.55
N LEU A 11 17.32 37.18 -8.05
CA LEU A 11 17.74 35.87 -8.54
C LEU A 11 17.82 34.83 -7.42
N LEU A 12 18.33 35.21 -6.25
CA LEU A 12 18.35 34.35 -5.06
C LEU A 12 16.95 34.06 -4.52
N ALA A 13 16.05 35.06 -4.53
CA ALA A 13 14.64 34.86 -4.16
C ALA A 13 13.93 33.91 -5.12
N LYS A 14 14.07 34.12 -6.44
CA LYS A 14 13.49 33.25 -7.49
C LYS A 14 14.04 31.82 -7.41
N ALA A 15 15.35 31.66 -7.19
CA ALA A 15 15.98 30.36 -6.99
C ALA A 15 15.47 29.66 -5.71
N GLY A 16 15.31 30.41 -4.61
CA GLY A 16 14.76 29.92 -3.35
C GLY A 16 13.30 29.44 -3.48
N THR A 17 12.46 30.18 -4.22
CA THR A 17 11.06 29.77 -4.48
C THR A 17 10.96 28.54 -5.37
N LEU A 18 11.78 28.44 -6.43
CA LEU A 18 11.86 27.23 -7.28
C LEU A 18 12.33 26.00 -6.50
N LEU A 19 13.29 26.16 -5.59
CA LEU A 19 13.74 25.09 -4.69
C LEU A 19 12.65 24.64 -3.71
N LEU A 20 11.88 25.58 -3.11
CA LEU A 20 10.77 25.27 -2.20
C LEU A 20 9.59 24.57 -2.90
N LEU A 21 9.22 25.02 -4.10
CA LEU A 21 8.19 24.37 -4.92
C LEU A 21 8.65 23.01 -5.43
N GLY A 22 9.90 22.89 -5.90
CA GLY A 22 10.49 21.64 -6.36
C GLY A 22 10.63 20.59 -5.27
N SER A 23 11.06 20.98 -4.07
CA SER A 23 11.13 20.11 -2.88
C SER A 23 9.75 19.67 -2.39
N SER A 24 8.75 20.56 -2.44
CA SER A 24 7.36 20.24 -2.12
C SER A 24 6.77 19.23 -3.13
N ALA A 25 6.97 19.45 -4.44
CA ALA A 25 6.53 18.52 -5.47
C ALA A 25 7.23 17.15 -5.35
N ALA A 26 8.55 17.13 -5.11
CA ALA A 26 9.29 15.90 -4.87
C ALA A 26 8.79 15.16 -3.63
N ALA A 27 8.47 15.88 -2.55
CA ALA A 27 7.88 15.31 -1.34
C ALA A 27 6.50 14.72 -1.61
N ILE A 28 5.64 15.40 -2.38
CA ILE A 28 4.32 14.91 -2.79
C ILE A 28 4.45 13.64 -3.63
N VAL A 29 5.34 13.62 -4.63
CA VAL A 29 5.56 12.43 -5.47
C VAL A 29 6.11 11.26 -4.64
N LYS A 30 7.07 11.54 -3.76
CA LYS A 30 7.62 10.52 -2.84
C LYS A 30 6.54 9.96 -1.92
N LEU A 31 5.64 10.81 -1.42
CA LEU A 31 4.49 10.40 -0.62
C LEU A 31 3.51 9.57 -1.44
N ALA A 32 3.12 10.03 -2.63
CA ALA A 32 2.21 9.32 -3.52
C ALA A 32 2.73 7.92 -3.88
N LYS A 33 4.04 7.78 -4.14
CA LYS A 33 4.69 6.50 -4.42
C LYS A 33 4.66 5.51 -3.24
N ARG A 34 4.39 5.95 -2.01
CA ARG A 34 4.19 5.06 -0.85
C ARG A 34 2.82 4.40 -0.85
N TYR A 35 1.88 4.88 -1.65
CA TYR A 35 0.52 4.35 -1.69
C TYR A 35 0.25 3.70 -3.04
N GLN A 36 -0.30 2.49 -3.01
CA GLN A 36 -0.67 1.75 -4.20
C GLN A 36 -2.12 1.31 -4.10
N ARG A 37 -2.78 1.26 -5.26
CA ARG A 37 -4.17 0.84 -5.38
C ARG A 37 -4.21 -0.56 -5.97
N PHE A 38 -4.98 -1.44 -5.34
CA PHE A 38 -5.22 -2.79 -5.82
C PHE A 38 -6.71 -3.08 -5.86
N GLU A 39 -7.11 -3.97 -6.76
CA GLU A 39 -8.47 -4.52 -6.83
C GLU A 39 -8.41 -5.98 -6.41
N VAL A 40 -9.39 -6.40 -5.61
CA VAL A 40 -9.53 -7.78 -5.15
C VAL A 40 -10.20 -8.59 -6.28
N VAL A 41 -9.62 -9.72 -6.66
CA VAL A 41 -10.13 -10.55 -7.77
C VAL A 41 -10.75 -11.87 -7.30
N GLY A 42 -10.40 -12.39 -6.12
CA GLY A 42 -10.87 -13.70 -5.64
C GLY A 42 -11.42 -13.68 -4.21
N ASP A 43 -11.99 -14.82 -3.81
CA ASP A 43 -12.92 -14.90 -2.67
C ASP A 43 -12.27 -15.36 -1.36
N SER A 44 -10.95 -15.55 -1.38
CA SER A 44 -10.19 -16.07 -0.23
C SER A 44 -10.24 -15.18 1.03
N MET A 45 -10.69 -13.94 0.88
CA MET A 45 -10.79 -12.95 1.95
C MET A 45 -12.24 -12.60 2.30
N GLU A 46 -13.21 -13.33 1.77
CA GLU A 46 -14.60 -13.18 2.20
C GLU A 46 -14.79 -13.60 3.67
N PRO A 47 -15.70 -12.95 4.42
CA PRO A 47 -16.59 -11.85 4.01
C PRO A 47 -15.94 -10.45 4.11
N THR A 48 -14.69 -10.35 4.56
CA THR A 48 -14.02 -9.06 4.79
C THR A 48 -13.83 -8.29 3.48
N LEU A 49 -13.39 -9.00 2.43
CA LEU A 49 -13.16 -8.46 1.10
C LEU A 49 -13.86 -9.34 0.07
N SER A 50 -14.64 -8.72 -0.82
CA SER A 50 -15.25 -9.38 -1.97
C SER A 50 -14.52 -8.97 -3.25
N ALA A 51 -14.62 -9.81 -4.30
CA ALA A 51 -14.13 -9.46 -5.62
C ALA A 51 -14.70 -8.10 -6.08
N GLY A 52 -13.85 -7.25 -6.65
CA GLY A 52 -14.14 -5.87 -7.03
C GLY A 52 -13.95 -4.83 -5.92
N ASP A 53 -13.68 -5.23 -4.67
CA ASP A 53 -13.23 -4.29 -3.64
C ASP A 53 -11.88 -3.67 -4.04
N ARG A 54 -11.72 -2.35 -3.86
CA ARG A 54 -10.43 -1.70 -4.06
C ARG A 54 -9.81 -1.31 -2.74
N LEU A 55 -8.49 -1.38 -2.69
CA LEU A 55 -7.70 -1.20 -1.48
C LEU A 55 -6.62 -0.17 -1.69
N LEU A 56 -6.43 0.70 -0.70
CA LEU A 56 -5.24 1.54 -0.63
C LEU A 56 -4.21 0.86 0.26
N ILE A 57 -3.10 0.48 -0.34
CA ILE A 57 -1.99 -0.20 0.31
C ILE A 57 -0.90 0.82 0.62
N ARG A 58 -0.40 0.84 1.86
CA ARG A 58 0.82 1.58 2.22
C ARG A 58 2.03 0.66 2.07
N ARG A 59 2.87 0.97 1.10
CA ARG A 59 4.11 0.24 0.82
C ARG A 59 5.11 0.36 1.97
N GLY A 60 5.80 -0.75 2.27
CA GLY A 60 6.80 -0.81 3.34
C GLY A 60 6.24 -0.58 4.75
N ALA A 61 4.93 -0.67 4.92
CA ALA A 61 4.31 -0.62 6.23
C ALA A 61 4.65 -1.88 7.03
N VAL A 62 5.08 -1.72 8.28
CA VAL A 62 5.26 -2.84 9.20
C VAL A 62 3.87 -3.40 9.56
N PRO A 63 3.62 -4.71 9.37
CA PRO A 63 2.34 -5.32 9.71
C PRO A 63 2.21 -5.49 11.22
N ALA A 64 0.98 -5.33 11.72
CA ALA A 64 0.56 -5.82 13.02
C ALA A 64 -0.38 -7.01 12.85
N GLU A 65 -0.62 -7.77 13.92
CA GLU A 65 -1.66 -8.80 13.92
C GLU A 65 -3.03 -8.19 13.52
N GLY A 66 -3.78 -8.93 12.72
CA GLY A 66 -5.05 -8.48 12.12
C GLY A 66 -4.90 -7.64 10.85
N SER A 67 -3.70 -7.16 10.51
CA SER A 67 -3.46 -6.38 9.29
C SER A 67 -3.79 -7.18 8.03
N LEU A 68 -4.33 -6.53 7.01
CA LEU A 68 -4.43 -7.12 5.67
C LEU A 68 -3.14 -6.81 4.91
N ILE A 69 -2.38 -7.85 4.55
CA ILE A 69 -1.05 -7.74 3.95
C ILE A 69 -1.08 -8.20 2.50
N VAL A 70 -0.31 -7.52 1.66
CA VAL A 70 -0.13 -7.87 0.24
C VAL A 70 1.32 -8.30 0.01
N PHE A 71 1.49 -9.44 -0.65
CA PHE A 71 2.79 -10.05 -0.92
C PHE A 71 2.71 -10.93 -2.19
N PRO A 72 3.84 -11.20 -2.88
CA PRO A 72 3.88 -12.17 -3.97
C PRO A 72 3.49 -13.57 -3.50
N ASP A 73 2.79 -14.35 -4.31
CA ASP A 73 2.54 -15.76 -4.02
C ASP A 73 3.88 -16.50 -3.98
N PRO A 74 4.25 -17.17 -2.87
CA PRO A 74 5.50 -17.93 -2.79
C PRO A 74 5.66 -18.99 -3.87
N ARG A 75 4.55 -19.42 -4.50
CA ARG A 75 4.50 -20.44 -5.55
C ARG A 75 4.53 -19.83 -6.96
N ASP A 76 4.16 -18.56 -7.10
CA ASP A 76 4.11 -17.82 -8.37
C ASP A 76 4.33 -16.32 -8.11
N GLN A 77 5.57 -15.87 -8.27
CA GLN A 77 6.00 -14.52 -7.89
C GLN A 77 5.37 -13.41 -8.75
N ASP A 78 4.79 -13.76 -9.91
CA ASP A 78 4.09 -12.80 -10.77
C ASP A 78 2.63 -12.56 -10.31
N HIS A 79 2.14 -13.37 -9.37
CA HIS A 79 0.82 -13.24 -8.78
C HIS A 79 0.89 -12.68 -7.35
N LEU A 80 0.02 -11.72 -7.01
CA LEU A 80 -0.04 -11.13 -5.68
C LEU A 80 -1.19 -11.73 -4.86
N LEU A 81 -0.91 -12.03 -3.60
CA LEU A 81 -1.90 -12.46 -2.63
C LEU A 81 -2.21 -11.34 -1.63
N ILE A 82 -3.45 -11.33 -1.17
CA ILE A 82 -3.87 -10.60 0.02
C ILE A 82 -4.37 -11.58 1.07
N LYS A 83 -3.88 -11.45 2.30
CA LYS A 83 -4.24 -12.28 3.46
C LYS A 83 -4.28 -11.44 4.73
N ARG A 84 -4.89 -11.98 5.78
CA ARG A 84 -4.80 -11.43 7.14
C ARG A 84 -3.53 -11.94 7.83
N ALA A 85 -2.77 -11.02 8.41
CA ALA A 85 -1.67 -11.34 9.30
C ALA A 85 -2.24 -11.87 10.62
N GLN A 86 -2.38 -13.19 10.74
CA GLN A 86 -2.93 -13.81 11.95
C GLN A 86 -1.97 -13.67 13.12
N ARG A 87 -0.67 -13.82 12.85
CA ARG A 87 0.41 -13.69 13.84
C ARG A 87 1.62 -13.05 13.19
N VAL A 88 2.30 -12.15 13.91
CA VAL A 88 3.53 -11.48 13.46
C VAL A 88 4.61 -11.70 14.49
N SER A 89 5.72 -12.33 14.11
CA SER A 89 6.81 -12.64 15.04
C SER A 89 8.15 -12.74 14.32
N ALA A 90 9.22 -12.21 14.91
CA ALA A 90 10.59 -12.41 14.43
C ALA A 90 10.82 -12.08 12.94
N GLY A 91 10.10 -11.09 12.40
CA GLY A 91 10.23 -10.71 10.98
C GLY A 91 9.47 -11.62 10.01
N GLU A 92 8.61 -12.51 10.52
CA GLU A 92 7.75 -13.39 9.75
C GLU A 92 6.27 -13.19 10.10
N VAL A 93 5.40 -13.56 9.16
CA VAL A 93 3.95 -13.46 9.29
C VAL A 93 3.30 -14.80 8.96
N VAL A 94 2.36 -15.22 9.82
CA VAL A 94 1.39 -16.25 9.46
C VAL A 94 0.25 -15.56 8.72
N ALA A 95 0.18 -15.75 7.41
CA ALA A 95 -0.80 -15.15 6.52
C ALA A 95 -1.97 -16.13 6.34
N VAL A 96 -3.19 -15.72 6.70
CA VAL A 96 -4.38 -16.58 6.63
C VAL A 96 -5.50 -15.85 5.89
N GLY A 97 -6.20 -16.56 5.02
CA GLY A 97 -7.40 -16.03 4.37
C GLY A 97 -8.63 -16.16 5.25
N ASP A 98 -9.50 -15.16 5.23
CA ASP A 98 -10.72 -15.14 6.04
C ASP A 98 -11.75 -16.18 5.57
N ASN A 99 -11.68 -16.61 4.29
CA ASN A 99 -12.47 -17.72 3.76
C ASN A 99 -11.64 -19.01 3.75
N PRO A 100 -11.81 -19.92 4.73
CA PRO A 100 -10.98 -21.11 4.83
C PRO A 100 -11.21 -22.14 3.72
N ILE A 101 -12.35 -22.07 3.01
CA ILE A 101 -12.70 -23.01 1.93
C ILE A 101 -11.99 -22.62 0.63
N ALA A 102 -11.83 -21.32 0.38
CA ALA A 102 -11.24 -20.78 -0.86
C ALA A 102 -9.77 -20.33 -0.70
N SER A 103 -9.24 -20.29 0.53
CA SER A 103 -7.91 -19.74 0.78
C SER A 103 -6.80 -20.78 0.63
N THR A 104 -5.88 -20.53 -0.30
CA THR A 104 -4.51 -21.02 -0.19
C THR A 104 -3.66 -19.98 0.51
N ASP A 105 -3.10 -20.36 1.67
CA ASP A 105 -2.40 -19.45 2.58
C ASP A 105 -1.26 -20.15 3.34
N SER A 106 -0.80 -19.60 4.46
CA SER A 106 0.33 -20.13 5.22
C SER A 106 0.17 -21.58 5.67
N ARG A 107 -1.05 -22.11 5.71
CA ARG A 107 -1.29 -23.55 5.97
C ARG A 107 -0.73 -24.44 4.85
N HIS A 108 -0.53 -23.90 3.66
CA HIS A 108 -0.07 -24.61 2.47
C HIS A 108 1.36 -24.22 2.09
N PHE A 109 1.72 -22.93 2.16
CA PHE A 109 3.03 -22.43 1.72
C PHE A 109 3.98 -22.03 2.86
N GLY A 110 3.54 -22.07 4.13
CA GLY A 110 4.36 -21.69 5.27
C GLY A 110 4.36 -20.19 5.57
N LEU A 111 5.39 -19.73 6.28
CA LEU A 111 5.51 -18.34 6.75
C LEU A 111 5.90 -17.38 5.62
N VAL A 112 5.51 -16.13 5.75
CA VAL A 112 5.88 -15.05 4.81
C VAL A 112 6.83 -14.10 5.52
N ALA A 113 7.98 -13.81 4.92
CA ALA A 113 8.91 -12.84 5.50
C ALA A 113 8.33 -11.42 5.38
N VAL A 114 8.52 -10.60 6.42
CA VAL A 114 8.11 -9.18 6.41
C VAL A 114 8.83 -8.40 5.31
N SER A 115 10.02 -8.83 4.91
CA SER A 115 10.78 -8.27 3.78
C SER A 115 10.11 -8.46 2.42
N ASP A 116 9.29 -9.50 2.29
CA ASP A 116 8.65 -9.89 1.02
C ASP A 116 7.28 -9.22 0.86
N LEU A 117 6.81 -8.54 1.92
CA LEU A 117 5.56 -7.79 1.86
C LEU A 117 5.71 -6.57 0.97
N ILE A 118 4.76 -6.41 0.05
CA ILE A 118 4.58 -5.16 -0.69
C ILE A 118 4.11 -4.05 0.26
N GLY A 119 3.14 -4.38 1.13
CA GLY A 119 2.62 -3.42 2.11
C GLY A 119 1.36 -3.90 2.83
N VAL A 120 0.79 -2.97 3.60
CA VAL A 120 -0.41 -3.19 4.43
C VAL A 120 -1.57 -2.39 3.86
N ALA A 121 -2.75 -3.01 3.75
CA ALA A 121 -3.98 -2.32 3.38
C ALA A 121 -4.43 -1.40 4.51
N LEU A 122 -4.66 -0.13 4.17
CA LEU A 122 -5.11 0.88 5.13
C LEU A 122 -6.62 1.09 5.07
N LEU A 123 -7.17 1.06 3.85
CA LEU A 123 -8.57 1.32 3.63
C LEU A 123 -9.09 0.52 2.44
N LYS A 124 -10.32 0.06 2.60
CA LYS A 124 -11.14 -0.52 1.55
C LYS A 124 -12.07 0.57 1.03
N TYR A 125 -12.09 0.75 -0.29
CA TYR A 125 -12.93 1.72 -0.96
C TYR A 125 -13.36 1.15 -2.32
N SER A 126 -14.58 0.68 -2.40
CA SER A 126 -15.26 0.41 -3.67
C SER A 126 -16.70 0.83 -3.51
N PRO A 127 -17.43 1.13 -4.60
CA PRO A 127 -18.85 1.35 -4.47
C PRO A 127 -19.42 0.02 -3.96
N SER A 128 -20.03 0.04 -2.78
CA SER A 128 -20.89 -1.07 -2.35
C SER A 128 -21.93 -1.28 -3.45
N ALA A 129 -21.72 -2.27 -4.31
CA ALA A 129 -22.75 -2.77 -5.20
C ALA A 129 -23.70 -3.62 -4.34
N SER A 130 -24.43 -2.93 -3.46
CA SER A 130 -25.62 -3.41 -2.75
C SER A 130 -26.36 -2.21 -2.14
N VAL A 131 -26.51 -1.10 -2.88
CA VAL A 131 -27.76 -0.33 -2.75
C VAL A 131 -28.82 -1.22 -3.37
N ARG A 132 -29.45 -2.04 -2.51
CA ARG A 132 -30.65 -2.79 -2.84
C ARG A 132 -31.70 -1.75 -3.29
N ARG A 133 -31.91 -1.62 -4.60
CA ARG A 133 -33.11 -0.95 -5.10
C ARG A 133 -34.29 -1.78 -4.62
N LEU A 134 -35.09 -1.18 -3.73
CA LEU A 134 -36.47 -1.58 -3.52
C LEU A 134 -37.31 -1.01 -4.67
#